data_AF-A0A2N1M624-F1
#
_entry.id   AF-A0A2N1M624-F1
#
_cell.length_a   1.000
_cell.length_b   1.000
_cell.length_c   1.000
_cell.angle_alpha   90.00
_cell.angle_beta   90.00
_cell.angle_gamma   90.00
#
_symmetry.space_group_name_H-M   'P 1'
#
loop_
_entity.id
_entity.type
_entity.pdbx_description
1 polymer ?
#
loop_
_entity_poly.entity_id
_entity_poly.type
_entity_poly.pdbx_seq_one_letter_code
_entity_poly.pdbx_strand_id
1 'polypeptide(L)'
;MSSMMNMLNNTRLPESEDDVEEIYYITKQMTVKTIIHSLTPIEYPPTSKEGVAIVYHVEGWNNVEEAYTDIQYSMGKPCGQHTSTCSYLGDVTIEKKDRTCQDLQLKVNKEMSEDNIENVTFAVYLAAFKTKCRYMRDGVQCAGKPILKCLKRKDNTTTYFIGCSEWNFNEKFHRFINIKENVDLNLLRQLLDGLYEGESEEPTNDCYTILPNSSKKTLCWSIIQKTCGVKYSKIIPLDIKSCPYVILISKGIHSHPPPPPSRVPLTIRSRLQELIHQANDNNSDITPTHIMTGNLIKTYFGTDYLSEVHSSLNNNDHLRYYVDKIQKEIHPQGQGLLGVVYNYSRNINNFCDYVKRLEFFKDGNVLIICTTPEQLSEWKKCKHFQIDLSFKRVAGEINEFKVNHYNTEHNLKTLNF
;
A
#
# COMPACT_ATOMS: atom_id res chain seq x y z
N MET A 1 -51.53 47.85 16.91
CA MET A 1 -50.48 46.81 16.96
C MET A 1 -49.16 47.51 17.25
N SER A 2 -49.03 48.08 18.43
CA SER A 2 -48.30 47.53 19.59
C SER A 2 -46.79 47.42 19.36
N SER A 3 -46.13 48.55 19.67
CA SER A 3 -44.82 48.70 20.29
C SER A 3 -43.55 48.40 19.47
N MET A 4 -43.20 49.32 18.58
CA MET A 4 -41.81 49.80 18.41
C MET A 4 -41.73 51.17 19.08
N MET A 5 -40.95 51.31 20.16
CA MET A 5 -40.03 52.43 20.45
C MET A 5 -39.65 52.46 21.95
N ASN A 6 -38.36 52.25 22.21
CA ASN A 6 -37.53 52.84 23.27
C ASN A 6 -37.98 52.80 24.74
N MET A 7 -37.30 51.93 25.50
CA MET A 7 -36.62 52.38 26.72
C MET A 7 -35.18 51.84 26.75
N LEU A 8 -34.25 52.71 26.35
CA LEU A 8 -32.83 52.66 26.71
C LEU A 8 -32.71 53.06 28.18
N ASN A 9 -32.16 52.19 29.02
CA ASN A 9 -30.89 52.45 29.72
C ASN A 9 -30.56 51.37 30.76
N ASN A 10 -29.26 51.07 30.79
CA ASN A 10 -28.51 50.38 31.84
C ASN A 10 -28.70 48.87 31.98
N THR A 11 -28.01 48.14 31.10
CA THR A 11 -27.39 46.88 31.52
C THR A 11 -25.91 46.97 31.19
N ARG A 12 -25.08 47.01 32.23
CA ARG A 12 -23.63 46.81 32.12
C ARG A 12 -23.40 45.52 31.32
N LEU A 13 -22.60 45.62 30.27
CA LEU A 13 -21.99 44.45 29.62
C LEU A 13 -21.29 43.62 30.70
N PRO A 14 -21.58 42.32 30.85
CA PRO A 14 -20.62 41.43 31.48
C PRO A 14 -19.43 41.31 30.52
N GLU A 15 -18.24 41.60 31.03
CA GLU A 15 -16.97 41.29 30.40
C GLU A 15 -16.97 39.79 30.01
N SER A 16 -16.59 39.51 28.78
CA SER A 16 -16.57 38.18 28.15
C SER A 16 -15.75 37.16 28.94
N GLU A 17 -16.38 36.06 29.37
CA GLU A 17 -15.75 34.84 29.91
C GLU A 17 -15.06 34.00 28.81
N ASP A 18 -14.52 34.62 27.75
CA ASP A 18 -14.10 33.91 26.52
C ASP A 18 -12.64 33.36 26.55
N ASP A 19 -11.97 33.31 27.70
CA ASP A 19 -10.57 32.84 27.80
C ASP A 19 -10.33 31.77 28.89
N VAL A 20 -11.32 30.95 29.24
CA VAL A 20 -11.07 29.75 30.06
C VAL A 20 -10.64 28.60 29.14
N GLU A 21 -9.34 28.30 29.10
CA GLU A 21 -8.84 27.12 28.36
C GLU A 21 -9.38 25.82 29.00
N GLU A 22 -10.37 25.21 28.35
CA GLU A 22 -10.88 23.89 28.74
C GLU A 22 -9.82 22.79 28.50
N ILE A 23 -9.50 22.05 29.56
CA ILE A 23 -8.60 20.89 29.52
C ILE A 23 -9.37 19.68 30.04
N TYR A 24 -9.36 18.60 29.27
CA TYR A 24 -10.05 17.36 29.61
C TYR A 24 -9.09 16.34 30.22
N TYR A 25 -9.43 15.82 31.39
CA TYR A 25 -8.71 14.74 32.04
C TYR A 25 -9.20 13.38 31.53
N ILE A 26 -8.40 12.74 30.67
CA ILE A 26 -8.69 11.37 30.24
C ILE A 26 -8.30 10.40 31.34
N THR A 27 -7.11 10.56 31.91
CA THR A 27 -6.64 9.81 33.09
C THR A 27 -6.01 10.80 34.06
N LYS A 28 -5.74 10.40 35.30
CA LYS A 28 -5.07 11.25 36.30
C LYS A 28 -3.74 11.85 35.84
N GLN A 29 -3.06 11.20 34.88
CA GLN A 29 -1.75 11.62 34.36
C GLN A 29 -1.80 12.09 32.90
N MET A 30 -2.98 12.14 32.29
CA MET A 30 -3.12 12.45 30.86
C MET A 30 -4.29 13.36 30.59
N THR A 31 -3.97 14.52 30.03
CA THR A 31 -4.91 15.54 29.60
C THR A 31 -4.83 15.79 28.10
N VAL A 32 -5.95 16.24 27.53
CA VAL A 32 -6.11 16.66 26.13
C VAL A 32 -6.86 17.99 26.07
N LYS A 33 -6.65 18.76 25.00
CA LYS A 33 -7.36 20.03 24.77
C LYS A 33 -8.63 19.86 23.92
N THR A 34 -8.68 18.81 23.10
CA THR A 34 -9.77 18.61 22.14
C THR A 34 -10.32 17.20 22.24
N ILE A 35 -11.64 17.09 22.23
CA ILE A 35 -12.37 15.83 22.13
C ILE A 35 -13.20 15.83 20.86
N ILE A 36 -13.13 14.75 20.09
CA ILE A 36 -13.88 14.52 18.87
C ILE A 36 -14.67 13.23 19.06
N HIS A 37 -15.97 13.26 18.79
CA HIS A 37 -16.79 12.05 18.75
C HIS A 37 -16.88 11.57 17.30
N SER A 38 -16.60 10.29 17.06
CA SER A 38 -16.73 9.69 15.73
C SER A 38 -17.44 8.36 15.80
N LEU A 39 -18.30 8.10 14.81
CA LEU A 39 -18.95 6.81 14.61
C LEU A 39 -18.18 5.90 13.66
N THR A 40 -17.17 6.43 12.97
CA THR A 40 -16.37 5.67 12.00
C THR A 40 -14.87 5.83 12.27
N PRO A 41 -14.05 4.79 12.04
CA PRO A 41 -12.59 4.90 12.18
C PRO A 41 -12.02 6.04 11.32
N ILE A 42 -10.99 6.72 11.81
CA ILE A 42 -10.36 7.86 11.12
C ILE A 42 -8.96 7.45 10.66
N GLU A 43 -8.70 7.62 9.36
CA GLU A 43 -7.44 7.22 8.73
C GLU A 43 -6.25 8.08 9.14
N TYR A 44 -6.46 9.39 9.25
CA TYR A 44 -5.46 10.37 9.69
C TYR A 44 -5.98 11.11 10.91
N PRO A 45 -5.89 10.52 12.12
CA PRO A 45 -6.30 11.17 13.36
C PRO A 45 -5.61 12.54 13.50
N PRO A 46 -6.36 13.62 13.80
CA PRO A 46 -5.74 14.91 14.11
C PRO A 46 -4.83 14.81 15.34
N THR A 47 -3.83 15.69 15.38
CA THR A 47 -2.81 15.72 16.43
C THR A 47 -2.57 17.16 16.88
N SER A 48 -2.26 17.35 18.16
CA SER A 48 -1.88 18.65 18.70
C SER A 48 -0.86 18.47 19.83
N LYS A 49 -0.15 19.53 20.18
CA LYS A 49 0.82 19.53 21.28
C LYS A 49 0.15 19.18 22.62
N GLU A 50 -1.05 19.71 22.85
CA GLU A 50 -1.84 19.51 24.06
C GLU A 50 -2.56 18.15 24.05
N GLY A 51 -2.82 17.61 22.86
CA GLY A 51 -3.43 16.30 22.63
C GLY A 51 -4.87 16.41 22.12
N VAL A 52 -5.25 15.47 21.25
CA VAL A 52 -6.62 15.29 20.74
C VAL A 52 -7.08 13.88 21.11
N ALA A 53 -8.28 13.76 21.67
CA ALA A 53 -8.94 12.48 21.92
C ALA A 53 -10.09 12.28 20.92
N ILE A 54 -10.16 11.10 20.31
CA ILE A 54 -11.26 10.67 19.47
C ILE A 54 -11.99 9.56 20.21
N VAL A 55 -13.26 9.79 20.51
CA VAL A 55 -14.13 8.87 21.25
C VAL A 55 -15.05 8.17 20.26
N TYR A 56 -15.00 6.84 20.25
CA TYR A 56 -15.82 6.00 19.42
C TYR A 56 -16.87 5.30 20.26
N HIS A 57 -18.14 5.39 19.84
CA HIS A 57 -19.21 4.55 20.37
C HIS A 57 -19.23 3.22 19.61
N VAL A 58 -18.89 2.14 20.28
CA VAL A 58 -18.64 0.82 19.68
C VAL A 58 -19.68 -0.24 20.07
N GLU A 59 -20.84 0.19 20.55
CA GLU A 59 -21.96 -0.72 20.83
C GLU A 59 -22.36 -1.48 19.56
N GLY A 60 -22.48 -2.80 19.68
CA GLY A 60 -22.83 -3.68 18.56
C GLY A 60 -21.67 -4.01 17.59
N TRP A 61 -20.46 -3.49 17.83
CA TRP A 61 -19.30 -3.85 17.01
C TRP A 61 -18.82 -5.27 17.34
N ASN A 62 -18.50 -6.06 16.32
CA ASN A 62 -17.94 -7.40 16.50
C ASN A 62 -16.56 -7.38 17.17
N ASN A 63 -15.77 -6.35 16.85
CA ASN A 63 -14.43 -6.17 17.39
C ASN A 63 -14.13 -4.68 17.59
N VAL A 64 -13.97 -4.25 18.84
CA VAL A 64 -13.71 -2.84 19.18
C VAL A 64 -12.33 -2.35 18.74
N GLU A 65 -11.38 -3.24 18.46
CA GLU A 65 -10.07 -2.86 17.92
C GLU A 65 -10.16 -2.34 16.46
N GLU A 66 -11.28 -2.58 15.77
CA GLU A 66 -11.58 -2.01 14.44
C GLU A 66 -11.61 -0.47 14.46
N ALA A 67 -11.87 0.15 15.62
CA ALA A 67 -11.78 1.60 15.79
C ALA A 67 -10.39 2.17 15.44
N TYR A 68 -9.37 1.31 15.45
CA TYR A 68 -7.97 1.70 15.25
C TYR A 68 -7.32 1.09 13.99
N THR A 69 -8.03 0.26 13.22
CA THR A 69 -7.41 -0.49 12.10
C THR A 69 -7.06 0.38 10.90
N ASP A 70 -7.84 1.44 10.71
CA ASP A 70 -7.81 2.26 9.50
C ASP A 70 -6.74 3.37 9.58
N ILE A 71 -6.10 3.55 10.75
CA ILE A 71 -5.03 4.53 10.94
C ILE A 71 -3.87 4.27 9.98
N GLN A 72 -3.61 5.21 9.06
CA GLN A 72 -2.60 5.09 8.01
C GLN A 72 -1.17 5.35 8.52
N TYR A 73 -1.02 6.12 9.60
CA TYR A 73 0.28 6.33 10.24
C TYR A 73 0.94 5.00 10.64
N SER A 74 2.26 4.91 10.46
CA SER A 74 3.02 3.75 10.89
C SER A 74 3.11 3.77 12.42
N MET A 75 2.54 2.77 13.08
CA MET A 75 2.49 2.71 14.54
C MET A 75 3.56 1.76 15.06
N GLY A 76 4.37 2.25 15.99
CA GLY A 76 5.43 1.49 16.63
C GLY A 76 4.93 0.30 17.43
N LYS A 77 5.88 -0.53 17.86
CA LYS A 77 5.57 -1.60 18.83
C LYS A 77 4.96 -0.97 20.10
N PRO A 78 4.04 -1.68 20.78
CA PRO A 78 3.51 -1.20 22.04
C PRO A 78 4.64 -0.90 23.03
N CYS A 79 4.65 0.31 23.58
CA CYS A 79 5.65 0.79 24.55
C CYS A 79 5.23 0.52 26.02
N GLY A 80 4.10 -0.14 26.22
CA GLY A 80 3.56 -0.44 27.53
C GLY A 80 2.07 -0.77 27.43
N GLN A 81 1.64 -1.73 28.24
CA GLN A 81 0.25 -2.07 28.44
C GLN A 81 0.03 -2.01 29.95
N HIS A 82 -0.81 -1.10 30.39
CA HIS A 82 -1.10 -0.95 31.82
C HIS A 82 -2.58 -0.67 32.03
N THR A 83 -3.11 -1.25 33.09
CA THR A 83 -4.45 -0.98 33.58
C THR A 83 -4.44 0.36 34.31
N SER A 84 -5.43 1.20 34.04
CA SER A 84 -5.59 2.51 34.68
C SER A 84 -7.08 2.84 34.82
N THR A 85 -7.42 4.02 35.33
CA THR A 85 -8.79 4.53 35.37
C THR A 85 -8.94 5.70 34.40
N CYS A 86 -10.06 5.72 33.68
CA CYS A 86 -10.40 6.81 32.76
C CYS A 86 -11.40 7.77 33.42
N SER A 87 -10.93 8.93 33.86
CA SER A 87 -11.75 9.93 34.53
C SER A 87 -12.80 10.55 33.60
N TYR A 88 -12.48 10.68 32.30
CA TYR A 88 -13.45 11.16 31.31
C TYR A 88 -14.66 10.21 31.13
N LEU A 89 -14.46 8.90 31.30
CA LEU A 89 -15.53 7.90 31.21
C LEU A 89 -16.15 7.57 32.59
N GLY A 90 -15.97 8.42 33.60
CA GLY A 90 -16.52 8.19 34.94
C GLY A 90 -15.68 7.24 35.80
N ASP A 91 -14.35 7.34 35.72
CA ASP A 91 -13.36 6.53 36.46
C ASP A 91 -13.47 5.01 36.21
N VAL A 92 -13.93 4.63 35.02
CA VAL A 92 -13.98 3.24 34.56
C VAL A 92 -12.57 2.66 34.45
N THR A 93 -12.42 1.38 34.78
CA THR A 93 -11.13 0.68 34.62
C THR A 93 -10.88 0.39 33.14
N ILE A 94 -9.73 0.83 32.64
CA ILE A 94 -9.34 0.75 31.24
C ILE A 94 -8.00 0.05 31.06
N GLU A 95 -7.82 -0.50 29.87
CA GLU A 95 -6.54 -0.92 29.33
C GLU A 95 -5.99 0.18 28.43
N LYS A 96 -4.78 0.68 28.75
CA LYS A 96 -4.07 1.67 27.95
C LYS A 96 -2.91 1.04 27.20
N LYS A 97 -2.89 1.20 25.88
CA LYS A 97 -1.79 0.77 24.99
C LYS A 97 -1.15 1.98 24.31
N ASP A 98 0.10 2.25 24.66
CA ASP A 98 0.85 3.37 24.08
C ASP A 98 1.67 2.93 22.86
N ARG A 99 1.68 3.77 21.83
CA ARG A 99 2.45 3.60 20.61
C ARG A 99 3.07 4.94 20.20
N THR A 100 4.16 4.89 19.47
CA THR A 100 4.74 6.06 18.81
C THR A 100 4.43 6.02 17.33
N CYS A 101 4.25 7.18 16.71
CA CYS A 101 4.35 7.29 15.27
C CYS A 101 5.79 6.91 14.88
N GLN A 102 5.95 5.95 13.99
CA GLN A 102 7.26 5.63 13.45
C GLN A 102 7.60 6.61 12.33
N ASP A 103 8.91 6.83 12.21
CA ASP A 103 9.54 7.67 11.21
C ASP A 103 9.05 7.36 9.80
N LEU A 104 9.08 8.35 8.91
CA LEU A 104 8.80 8.13 7.50
C LEU A 104 10.08 8.23 6.69
N GLN A 105 10.20 7.33 5.73
CA GLN A 105 11.26 7.35 4.74
C GLN A 105 10.85 8.28 3.61
N LEU A 106 11.53 9.42 3.48
CA LEU A 106 11.37 10.32 2.36
C LEU A 106 12.45 10.01 1.33
N LYS A 107 12.06 9.64 0.12
CA LYS A 107 12.98 9.52 -1.01
C LYS A 107 13.00 10.84 -1.76
N VAL A 108 14.18 11.47 -1.86
CA VAL A 108 14.36 12.65 -2.72
C VAL A 108 14.33 12.18 -4.18
N ASN A 109 13.38 12.67 -4.96
CA ASN A 109 13.40 12.50 -6.41
C ASN A 109 14.25 13.65 -6.99
N LYS A 110 15.59 13.51 -6.96
CA LYS A 110 16.38 14.29 -7.92
C LYS A 110 16.13 13.67 -9.28
N GLU A 111 15.54 14.45 -10.21
CA GLU A 111 15.52 14.07 -11.62
C GLU A 111 16.97 13.84 -12.05
N MET A 112 17.35 12.57 -12.21
CA MET A 112 18.67 12.23 -12.72
C MET A 112 18.63 12.44 -14.24
N SER A 113 18.77 13.68 -14.69
CA SER A 113 19.12 13.92 -16.09
C SER A 113 20.54 13.42 -16.32
N GLU A 114 20.73 12.59 -17.33
CA GLU A 114 22.03 12.03 -17.71
C GLU A 114 23.02 13.12 -18.20
N ASP A 115 22.54 14.34 -18.41
CA ASP A 115 23.29 15.50 -18.91
C ASP A 115 23.78 16.48 -17.82
N ASN A 116 23.45 16.27 -16.54
CA ASN A 116 23.93 17.16 -15.47
C ASN A 116 25.37 16.79 -15.06
N ILE A 117 26.32 17.69 -15.33
CA ILE A 117 27.75 17.59 -14.96
C ILE A 117 27.93 17.28 -13.46
N GLU A 118 27.06 17.80 -12.60
CA GLU A 118 27.09 17.54 -11.15
C GLU A 118 26.80 16.06 -10.84
N ASN A 119 25.74 15.50 -11.44
CA ASN A 119 25.35 14.10 -11.28
C ASN A 119 26.43 13.15 -11.80
N VAL A 120 27.04 13.47 -12.95
CA VAL A 120 28.16 12.71 -13.52
C VAL A 120 29.35 12.73 -12.54
N THR A 121 29.60 13.88 -11.91
CA THR A 121 30.67 14.04 -10.91
C THR A 121 30.42 13.19 -9.66
N PHE A 122 29.20 13.19 -9.13
CA PHE A 122 28.80 12.33 -8.01
C PHE A 122 28.94 10.83 -8.32
N ALA A 123 28.53 10.42 -9.53
CA ALA A 123 28.65 9.02 -9.96
C ALA A 123 30.12 8.57 -10.00
N VAL A 124 31.01 9.43 -10.52
CA VAL A 124 32.46 9.17 -10.55
C VAL A 124 33.05 9.10 -9.14
N TYR A 125 32.68 10.02 -8.25
CA TYR A 125 33.07 10.00 -6.83
C TYR A 125 32.68 8.68 -6.14
N LEU A 126 31.42 8.25 -6.29
CA LEU A 126 30.91 7.03 -5.65
C LEU A 126 31.55 5.77 -6.21
N ALA A 127 31.79 5.71 -7.52
CA ALA A 127 32.55 4.63 -8.14
C ALA A 127 33.97 4.53 -7.57
N ALA A 128 34.63 5.67 -7.36
CA ALA A 128 35.98 5.72 -6.79
C ALA A 128 36.02 5.30 -5.32
N PHE A 129 35.00 5.65 -4.54
CA PHE A 129 34.90 5.25 -3.13
C PHE A 129 34.61 3.75 -2.96
N LYS A 130 33.73 3.18 -3.81
CA LYS A 130 33.41 1.74 -3.81
C LYS A 130 34.54 0.85 -4.31
N THR A 131 35.36 1.36 -5.23
CA THR A 131 36.44 0.57 -5.84
C THR A 131 37.59 0.41 -4.85
N LYS A 132 37.72 -0.74 -4.19
CA LYS A 132 38.85 -1.02 -3.28
C LYS A 132 40.20 -0.93 -4.00
N CYS A 133 41.24 -0.50 -3.28
CA CYS A 133 42.61 -0.51 -3.80
C CYS A 133 43.06 -1.96 -4.01
N ARG A 134 43.67 -2.27 -5.16
CA ARG A 134 44.10 -3.64 -5.51
C ARG A 134 45.52 -3.96 -5.05
N TYR A 135 46.22 -2.99 -4.47
CA TYR A 135 47.56 -3.19 -3.95
C TYR A 135 47.54 -4.07 -2.69
N MET A 136 48.48 -5.01 -2.62
CA MET A 136 48.68 -5.93 -1.51
C MET A 136 50.13 -5.79 -1.02
N ARG A 137 50.31 -5.65 0.29
CA ARG A 137 51.63 -5.70 0.94
C ARG A 137 51.59 -6.81 2.00
N ASP A 138 52.44 -7.82 1.86
CA ASP A 138 52.54 -8.96 2.79
C ASP A 138 51.18 -9.64 3.10
N GLY A 139 50.32 -9.77 2.09
CA GLY A 139 48.98 -10.35 2.24
C GLY A 139 47.90 -9.39 2.77
N VAL A 140 48.25 -8.15 3.10
CA VAL A 140 47.32 -7.11 3.57
C VAL A 140 46.92 -6.19 2.43
N GLN A 141 45.61 -5.98 2.25
CA GLN A 141 45.07 -5.07 1.23
C GLN A 141 45.27 -3.60 1.64
N CYS A 142 45.68 -2.78 0.68
CA CYS A 142 45.86 -1.35 0.88
C CYS A 142 44.55 -0.66 1.32
N ALA A 143 44.61 0.07 2.44
CA ALA A 143 43.49 0.83 3.01
C ALA A 143 43.38 2.27 2.47
N GLY A 144 44.19 2.64 1.48
CA GLY A 144 44.26 4.02 1.01
C GLY A 144 42.96 4.54 0.38
N LYS A 145 42.67 5.79 0.70
CA LYS A 145 41.47 6.52 0.25
C LYS A 145 41.65 7.04 -1.18
N PRO A 146 40.54 7.29 -1.92
CA PRO A 146 40.63 7.88 -3.25
C PRO A 146 41.00 9.34 -3.09
N ILE A 147 41.99 9.82 -3.84
CA ILE A 147 42.39 11.23 -3.85
C ILE A 147 42.61 11.70 -5.29
N LEU A 148 42.32 12.97 -5.57
CA LEU A 148 42.54 13.55 -6.88
C LEU A 148 44.03 13.82 -7.08
N LYS A 149 44.63 13.19 -8.10
CA LYS A 149 46.04 13.38 -8.50
C LYS A 149 46.11 13.93 -9.92
N CYS A 150 47.23 14.59 -10.25
CA CYS A 150 47.50 15.08 -11.59
C CYS A 150 48.81 14.50 -12.12
N LEU A 151 48.85 14.22 -13.42
CA LEU A 151 50.03 13.81 -14.16
C LEU A 151 50.40 14.94 -15.14
N LYS A 152 51.58 15.51 -14.95
CA LYS A 152 52.17 16.51 -15.86
C LYS A 152 53.09 15.82 -16.85
N ARG A 153 52.85 16.04 -18.14
CA ARG A 153 53.70 15.54 -19.24
C ARG A 153 54.67 16.63 -19.73
N LYS A 154 55.72 16.22 -20.47
CA LYS A 154 56.77 17.14 -20.98
C LYS A 154 56.24 18.21 -21.94
N ASP A 155 55.07 18.00 -22.53
CA ASP A 155 54.33 18.91 -23.40
C ASP A 155 53.45 19.92 -22.63
N ASN A 156 53.63 20.04 -21.31
CA ASN A 156 52.82 20.85 -20.39
C ASN A 156 51.34 20.43 -20.29
N THR A 157 50.93 19.29 -20.86
CA THR A 157 49.57 18.77 -20.66
C THR A 157 49.42 18.21 -19.24
N THR A 158 48.36 18.65 -18.54
CA THR A 158 48.01 18.17 -17.20
C THR A 158 46.77 17.31 -17.30
N THR A 159 46.88 16.04 -16.89
CA THR A 159 45.75 15.10 -16.86
C THR A 159 45.42 14.75 -15.41
N TYR A 160 44.14 14.77 -15.05
CA TYR A 160 43.67 14.44 -13.71
C TYR A 160 43.18 13.00 -13.65
N PHE A 161 43.43 12.33 -12.54
CA PHE A 161 42.97 10.97 -12.28
C PHE A 161 42.72 10.77 -10.78
N ILE A 162 41.92 9.77 -10.43
CA ILE A 162 41.70 9.40 -9.03
C ILE A 162 42.70 8.31 -8.65
N GLY A 163 43.59 8.67 -7.73
CA GLY A 163 44.66 7.82 -7.21
C GLY A 163 44.39 7.31 -5.80
N CYS A 164 45.35 6.54 -5.27
CA CYS A 164 45.37 6.10 -3.87
C CYS A 164 46.18 7.07 -2.99
N SER A 165 45.68 7.34 -1.77
CA SER A 165 46.38 8.15 -0.76
C SER A 165 47.72 7.55 -0.35
N GLU A 166 47.76 6.24 -0.12
CA GLU A 166 48.94 5.49 0.38
C GLU A 166 49.91 5.04 -0.72
N TRP A 167 49.81 5.60 -1.93
CA TRP A 167 50.71 5.21 -3.02
C TRP A 167 52.10 5.81 -2.85
N ASN A 168 53.14 4.98 -2.94
CA ASN A 168 54.54 5.39 -2.96
C ASN A 168 55.24 5.11 -4.29
N PHE A 169 56.38 5.79 -4.49
CA PHE A 169 57.23 5.58 -5.66
C PHE A 169 57.71 4.13 -5.72
N ASN A 170 57.62 3.50 -6.90
CA ASN A 170 57.86 2.07 -7.18
C ASN A 170 56.76 1.06 -6.80
N GLU A 171 55.63 1.50 -6.24
CA GLU A 171 54.49 0.62 -5.98
C GLU A 171 53.55 0.54 -7.21
N LYS A 172 53.30 -0.69 -7.69
CA LYS A 172 52.38 -0.98 -8.80
C LYS A 172 51.03 -1.44 -8.27
N PHE A 173 49.97 -1.37 -9.09
CA PHE A 173 48.62 -1.87 -8.77
C PHE A 173 47.81 -1.12 -7.69
N HIS A 174 48.26 0.06 -7.29
CA HIS A 174 47.38 0.98 -6.54
C HIS A 174 46.22 1.47 -7.40
N ARG A 175 45.20 2.02 -6.74
CA ARG A 175 44.02 2.60 -7.38
C ARG A 175 44.41 3.64 -8.43
N PHE A 176 43.91 3.45 -9.64
CA PHE A 176 44.00 4.39 -10.75
C PHE A 176 42.67 4.36 -11.49
N ILE A 177 41.94 5.49 -11.47
CA ILE A 177 40.67 5.65 -12.18
C ILE A 177 40.78 6.86 -13.07
N ASN A 178 40.60 6.65 -14.38
CA ASN A 178 40.60 7.72 -15.36
C ASN A 178 39.30 8.53 -15.24
N ILE A 179 39.41 9.85 -15.28
CA ILE A 179 38.28 10.76 -15.23
C ILE A 179 37.81 10.98 -16.67
N LYS A 180 36.54 10.69 -16.94
CA LYS A 180 35.92 10.92 -18.26
C LYS A 180 35.63 12.42 -18.48
N GLU A 181 35.33 12.78 -19.71
CA GLU A 181 34.81 14.12 -20.05
C GLU A 181 33.48 14.38 -19.29
N ASN A 182 33.15 15.66 -19.07
CA ASN A 182 31.95 16.13 -18.34
C ASN A 182 31.92 15.88 -16.82
N VAL A 183 33.10 15.96 -16.18
CA VAL A 183 33.23 15.91 -14.70
C VAL A 183 33.72 17.26 -14.19
N ASP A 184 33.04 17.83 -13.19
CA ASP A 184 33.51 19.00 -12.47
C ASP A 184 34.64 18.58 -11.51
N LEU A 185 35.86 18.99 -11.84
CA LEU A 185 37.06 18.68 -11.06
C LEU A 185 37.10 19.37 -9.69
N ASN A 186 36.47 20.54 -9.55
CA ASN A 186 36.43 21.27 -8.28
C ASN A 186 35.46 20.59 -7.32
N LEU A 187 34.27 20.25 -7.81
CA LEU A 187 33.30 19.47 -7.04
C LEU A 187 33.86 18.09 -6.67
N LEU A 188 34.48 17.38 -7.63
CA LEU A 188 35.11 16.09 -7.35
C LEU A 188 36.20 16.19 -6.28
N ARG A 189 36.98 17.28 -6.30
CA ARG A 189 37.99 17.56 -5.27
C ARG A 189 37.33 17.78 -3.90
N GLN A 190 36.31 18.63 -3.81
CA GLN A 190 35.58 18.86 -2.56
C GLN A 190 34.99 17.56 -1.98
N LEU A 191 34.43 16.70 -2.83
CA LEU A 191 33.88 15.39 -2.44
C LEU A 191 34.96 14.43 -1.93
N LEU A 192 36.11 14.34 -2.63
CA LEU A 192 37.21 13.45 -2.25
C LEU A 192 37.96 13.92 -0.99
N ASP A 193 38.05 15.24 -0.79
CA ASP A 193 38.69 15.86 0.37
C ASP A 193 37.73 15.96 1.58
N GLY A 194 36.45 15.61 1.40
CA GLY A 194 35.43 15.63 2.47
C GLY A 194 34.97 17.04 2.87
N LEU A 195 35.15 18.01 1.98
CA LEU A 195 34.85 19.44 2.19
C LEU A 195 33.51 19.86 1.55
N TYR A 196 32.76 18.92 0.97
CA TYR A 196 31.45 19.19 0.39
C TYR A 196 30.40 19.26 1.51
N GLU A 197 30.11 20.48 1.95
CA GLU A 197 28.89 20.83 2.69
C GLU A 197 27.83 21.06 1.61
N GLY A 198 26.80 20.21 1.54
CA GLY A 198 25.79 20.27 0.46
C GLY A 198 25.18 21.66 0.29
N GLU A 199 24.56 21.90 -0.88
CA GLU A 199 23.86 23.16 -1.14
C GLU A 199 22.92 23.53 0.03
N SER A 200 22.98 24.82 0.38
CA SER A 200 22.31 25.49 1.48
C SER A 200 20.84 25.13 1.65
N GLU A 201 20.32 25.33 2.87
CA GLU A 201 18.92 25.24 3.30
C GLU A 201 17.94 26.19 2.58
N GLU A 202 18.18 26.55 1.31
CA GLU A 202 17.12 27.11 0.48
C GLU A 202 16.16 25.97 0.13
N PRO A 203 14.84 26.20 0.15
CA PRO A 203 13.86 25.19 -0.25
C PRO A 203 13.99 25.00 -1.77
N THR A 204 14.92 24.13 -2.17
CA THR A 204 14.89 23.50 -3.48
C THR A 204 13.52 22.83 -3.61
N ASN A 205 12.91 23.00 -4.78
CA ASN A 205 11.60 22.46 -5.13
C ASN A 205 11.69 20.92 -5.33
N ASP A 206 12.34 20.24 -4.38
CA ASP A 206 12.63 18.82 -4.45
C ASP A 206 11.33 18.05 -4.23
N CYS A 207 10.93 17.27 -5.23
CA CYS A 207 9.80 16.36 -5.10
C CYS A 207 10.23 15.17 -4.23
N TYR A 208 9.54 14.92 -3.12
CA TYR A 208 9.78 13.77 -2.25
C TYR A 208 8.74 12.69 -2.49
N THR A 209 9.17 11.44 -2.68
CA THR A 209 8.28 10.28 -2.57
C THR A 209 8.25 9.79 -1.14
N ILE A 210 7.08 9.80 -0.51
CA ILE A 210 6.89 9.27 0.83
C ILE A 210 6.79 7.75 0.74
N LEU A 211 7.71 7.04 1.38
CA LEU A 211 7.74 5.58 1.44
C LEU A 211 7.35 5.09 2.84
N PRO A 212 6.49 4.07 2.95
CA PRO A 212 6.22 3.43 4.24
C PRO A 212 7.46 2.66 4.72
N ASN A 213 7.64 2.53 6.04
CA ASN A 213 8.77 1.78 6.63
C ASN A 213 8.80 0.30 6.24
N SER A 214 7.67 -0.26 5.79
CA SER A 214 7.58 -1.62 5.26
C SER A 214 8.21 -1.78 3.88
N SER A 215 8.57 -0.67 3.21
CA SER A 215 9.27 -0.73 1.94
C SER A 215 10.66 -1.34 2.18
N LYS A 216 10.86 -2.58 1.72
CA LYS A 216 12.15 -3.30 1.80
C LYS A 216 13.22 -2.71 0.86
N LYS A 217 13.03 -1.51 0.32
CA LYS A 217 13.98 -0.84 -0.56
C LYS A 217 15.08 -0.19 0.28
N THR A 218 15.99 -1.01 0.79
CA THR A 218 17.20 -0.58 1.53
C THR A 218 18.25 0.10 0.64
N LEU A 219 18.03 0.20 -0.67
CA LEU A 219 19.02 0.63 -1.64
C LEU A 219 18.49 1.74 -2.57
N CYS A 220 18.37 2.97 -2.07
CA CYS A 220 18.30 4.15 -2.93
C CYS A 220 18.96 5.35 -2.24
N TRP A 221 19.73 6.14 -2.99
CA TRP A 221 20.82 7.01 -2.53
C TRP A 221 20.42 8.30 -1.77
N SER A 222 19.17 8.43 -1.33
CA SER A 222 18.69 9.65 -0.67
C SER A 222 17.40 9.39 0.11
N ILE A 223 17.39 8.37 0.97
CA ILE A 223 16.30 8.16 1.92
C ILE A 223 16.61 8.97 3.18
N ILE A 224 15.87 10.06 3.39
CA ILE A 224 15.90 10.82 4.63
C ILE A 224 14.88 10.21 5.57
N GLN A 225 15.34 9.72 6.73
CA GLN A 225 14.47 9.27 7.80
C GLN A 225 14.07 10.47 8.65
N LYS A 226 12.79 10.86 8.65
CA LYS A 226 12.29 11.91 9.54
C LYS A 226 11.76 11.32 10.82
N THR A 227 12.38 11.66 11.95
CA THR A 227 11.95 11.19 13.28
C THR A 227 10.64 11.84 13.69
N CYS A 228 9.66 11.05 14.13
CA CYS A 228 8.36 11.56 14.59
C CYS A 228 8.20 11.51 16.11
N GLY A 229 7.82 12.64 16.71
CA GLY A 229 7.58 12.74 18.15
C GLY A 229 6.15 12.43 18.60
N VAL A 230 5.23 12.18 17.66
CA VAL A 230 3.81 11.95 17.97
C VAL A 230 3.62 10.62 18.69
N LYS A 231 2.85 10.66 19.78
CA LYS A 231 2.46 9.50 20.57
C LYS A 231 0.97 9.26 20.42
N TYR A 232 0.61 7.99 20.37
CA TYR A 232 -0.77 7.54 20.36
C TYR A 232 -1.05 6.67 21.56
N SER A 233 -2.22 6.85 22.16
CA SER A 233 -2.70 5.99 23.25
C SER A 233 -4.07 5.44 22.88
N LYS A 234 -4.18 4.11 22.84
CA LYS A 234 -5.47 3.42 22.74
C LYS A 234 -5.99 3.18 24.14
N ILE A 235 -7.25 3.49 24.39
CA ILE A 235 -7.93 3.27 25.65
C ILE A 235 -9.16 2.42 25.38
N ILE A 236 -9.19 1.25 26.01
CA ILE A 236 -10.27 0.28 25.88
C ILE A 236 -10.76 -0.06 27.29
N PRO A 237 -12.03 0.20 27.66
CA PRO A 237 -12.59 -0.26 28.91
C PRO A 237 -12.48 -1.78 29.07
N LEU A 238 -12.18 -2.24 30.30
CA LEU A 238 -12.15 -3.68 30.58
C LEU A 238 -13.54 -4.30 30.48
N ASP A 239 -14.57 -3.56 30.91
CA ASP A 239 -15.97 -3.92 30.72
C ASP A 239 -16.60 -3.07 29.60
N ILE A 240 -16.45 -3.57 28.38
CA ILE A 240 -16.98 -2.92 27.18
C ILE A 240 -18.52 -2.91 27.14
N LYS A 241 -19.19 -3.83 27.85
CA LYS A 241 -20.65 -3.94 27.82
C LYS A 241 -21.29 -2.83 28.64
N SER A 242 -20.70 -2.53 29.80
CA SER A 242 -21.14 -1.42 30.64
C SER A 242 -20.65 -0.07 30.15
N CYS A 243 -19.52 -0.02 29.43
CA CYS A 243 -18.98 1.20 28.84
C CYS A 243 -18.57 0.97 27.37
N PRO A 244 -19.48 1.15 26.39
CA PRO A 244 -19.22 0.89 24.98
C PRO A 244 -18.48 2.05 24.29
N TYR A 245 -17.50 2.65 24.97
CA TYR A 245 -16.72 3.77 24.45
C TYR A 245 -15.23 3.45 24.46
N VAL A 246 -14.59 3.54 23.31
CA VAL A 246 -13.13 3.42 23.18
C VAL A 246 -12.54 4.74 22.72
N ILE A 247 -11.31 5.03 23.13
CA ILE A 247 -10.67 6.33 22.86
C ILE A 247 -9.35 6.13 22.15
N LEU A 248 -9.09 6.91 21.10
CA LEU A 248 -7.77 7.12 20.51
C LEU A 248 -7.27 8.50 20.92
N ILE A 249 -6.07 8.59 21.48
CA ILE A 249 -5.45 9.86 21.81
C ILE A 249 -4.22 10.05 20.95
N SER A 250 -4.07 11.23 20.39
CA SER A 250 -2.92 11.63 19.58
C SER A 250 -2.30 12.88 20.19
N LYS A 251 -1.02 12.82 20.60
CA LYS A 251 -0.31 13.94 21.24
C LYS A 251 1.04 14.19 20.60
N GLY A 252 1.34 15.46 20.34
CA GLY A 252 2.51 15.93 19.60
C GLY A 252 2.13 16.50 18.23
N ILE A 253 3.14 17.00 17.52
CA ILE A 253 3.00 17.54 16.16
C ILE A 253 3.84 16.68 15.24
N HIS A 254 3.27 16.25 14.10
CA HIS A 254 4.02 15.50 13.10
C HIS A 254 5.12 16.37 12.48
N SER A 255 6.32 15.81 12.38
CA SER A 255 7.49 16.40 11.70
C SER A 255 7.60 15.99 10.23
N HIS A 256 6.62 15.24 9.74
CA HIS A 256 6.56 14.68 8.40
C HIS A 256 5.15 14.83 7.82
N PRO A 257 4.99 14.85 6.48
CA PRO A 257 3.67 14.77 5.85
C PRO A 257 2.97 13.44 6.17
N PRO A 258 1.62 13.39 6.09
CA PRO A 258 0.89 12.14 6.21
C PRO A 258 1.34 11.13 5.12
N PRO A 259 1.54 9.85 5.47
CA PRO A 259 1.87 8.83 4.48
C PRO A 259 0.73 8.66 3.47
N PRO A 260 1.00 8.25 2.22
CA PRO A 260 -0.06 7.92 1.28
C PRO A 260 -0.90 6.75 1.82
N PRO A 261 -2.21 6.74 1.55
CA PRO A 261 -3.10 5.71 2.06
C PRO A 261 -2.73 4.37 1.43
N SER A 262 -2.27 3.45 2.26
CA SER A 262 -1.82 2.12 1.84
C SER A 262 -2.86 1.05 2.14
N ARG A 263 -3.69 1.27 3.16
CA ARG A 263 -4.76 0.37 3.57
C ARG A 263 -6.09 0.89 3.08
N VAL A 264 -6.97 0.00 2.65
CA VAL A 264 -8.37 0.34 2.35
C VAL A 264 -9.13 0.35 3.68
N PRO A 265 -9.86 1.44 4.02
CA PRO A 265 -10.70 1.50 5.20
C PRO A 265 -11.65 0.33 5.30
N LEU A 266 -11.96 -0.10 6.53
CA LEU A 266 -12.78 -1.29 6.77
C LEU A 266 -14.14 -1.19 6.10
N THR A 267 -14.79 -0.03 6.21
CA THR A 267 -16.12 0.22 5.63
C THR A 267 -16.14 0.06 4.11
N ILE A 268 -15.13 0.60 3.43
CA ILE A 268 -14.97 0.51 1.98
C ILE A 268 -14.61 -0.93 1.58
N ARG A 269 -13.74 -1.57 2.36
CA ARG A 269 -13.34 -2.96 2.14
C ARG A 269 -14.54 -3.90 2.24
N SER A 270 -15.38 -3.78 3.26
CA SER A 270 -16.57 -4.62 3.43
C SER A 270 -17.53 -4.46 2.25
N ARG A 271 -17.81 -3.22 1.84
CA ARG A 271 -18.65 -2.96 0.66
C ARG A 271 -18.06 -3.53 -0.63
N LEU A 272 -16.72 -3.44 -0.80
CA LEU A 272 -16.06 -4.03 -1.96
C LEU A 272 -16.18 -5.56 -1.97
N GLN A 273 -16.05 -6.19 -0.81
CA GLN A 273 -16.23 -7.64 -0.68
C GLN A 273 -17.68 -8.04 -0.99
N GLU A 274 -18.68 -7.30 -0.51
CA GLU A 274 -20.09 -7.54 -0.82
C GLU A 274 -20.38 -7.43 -2.33
N LEU A 275 -19.82 -6.42 -3.01
CA LEU A 275 -19.90 -6.31 -4.48
C LEU A 275 -19.35 -7.57 -5.15
N ILE A 276 -18.18 -8.07 -4.71
CA ILE A 276 -17.54 -9.24 -5.31
C ILE A 276 -18.39 -10.50 -5.08
N HIS A 277 -18.98 -10.67 -3.89
CA HIS A 277 -19.89 -11.77 -3.61
C HIS A 277 -21.13 -11.73 -4.51
N GLN A 278 -21.84 -10.61 -4.55
CA GLN A 278 -23.06 -10.46 -5.35
C GLN A 278 -22.80 -10.67 -6.84
N ALA A 279 -21.66 -10.22 -7.34
CA ALA A 279 -21.33 -10.36 -8.74
C ALA A 279 -20.90 -11.79 -9.11
N ASN A 280 -20.36 -12.57 -8.16
CA ASN A 280 -20.13 -14.01 -8.34
C ASN A 280 -21.43 -14.83 -8.33
N ASP A 281 -22.41 -14.47 -7.50
CA ASP A 281 -23.71 -15.17 -7.42
C ASP A 281 -24.48 -15.11 -8.75
N ASN A 282 -24.22 -14.10 -9.58
CA ASN A 282 -24.78 -13.96 -10.93
C ASN A 282 -24.12 -14.90 -11.98
N ASN A 283 -23.53 -16.03 -11.55
CA ASN A 283 -22.93 -17.09 -12.37
C ASN A 283 -21.88 -16.62 -13.38
N SER A 284 -21.19 -15.52 -13.10
CA SER A 284 -20.12 -14.98 -13.94
C SER A 284 -18.80 -15.11 -13.18
N ASP A 285 -17.81 -15.80 -13.75
CA ASP A 285 -16.46 -15.85 -13.18
C ASP A 285 -15.92 -14.43 -13.02
N ILE A 286 -15.87 -13.93 -11.78
CA ILE A 286 -15.45 -12.56 -11.58
C ILE A 286 -13.94 -12.44 -11.58
N THR A 287 -13.46 -11.56 -12.46
CA THR A 287 -12.06 -11.15 -12.53
C THR A 287 -11.95 -9.69 -12.15
N PRO A 288 -10.75 -9.23 -11.70
CA PRO A 288 -10.51 -7.82 -11.46
C PRO A 288 -10.86 -6.96 -12.69
N THR A 289 -10.52 -7.46 -13.88
CA THR A 289 -10.85 -6.79 -15.15
C THR A 289 -12.35 -6.66 -15.33
N HIS A 290 -13.15 -7.72 -15.09
CA HIS A 290 -14.61 -7.67 -15.21
C HIS A 290 -15.23 -6.62 -14.28
N ILE A 291 -14.72 -6.49 -13.05
CA ILE A 291 -15.15 -5.44 -12.10
C ILE A 291 -14.82 -4.05 -12.63
N MET A 292 -13.61 -3.87 -13.17
CA MET A 292 -13.13 -2.57 -13.66
C MET A 292 -13.77 -2.12 -14.97
N THR A 293 -14.07 -3.05 -15.88
CA THR A 293 -14.64 -2.73 -17.19
C THR A 293 -16.17 -2.72 -17.18
N GLY A 294 -16.80 -3.31 -16.16
CA GLY A 294 -18.25 -3.37 -16.01
C GLY A 294 -18.84 -2.15 -15.31
N ASN A 295 -20.18 -2.08 -15.27
CA ASN A 295 -20.91 -1.02 -14.56
C ASN A 295 -21.01 -1.25 -13.03
N LEU A 296 -20.42 -2.34 -12.52
CA LEU A 296 -20.57 -2.76 -11.12
C LEU A 296 -20.10 -1.69 -10.13
N ILE A 297 -18.97 -1.03 -10.42
CA ILE A 297 -18.43 0.04 -9.55
C ILE A 297 -19.42 1.21 -9.47
N LYS A 298 -19.93 1.66 -10.62
CA LYS A 298 -20.91 2.75 -10.69
C LYS A 298 -22.21 2.41 -9.99
N THR A 299 -22.73 1.21 -10.19
CA THR A 299 -23.96 0.76 -9.52
C THR A 299 -23.81 0.70 -8.01
N TYR A 300 -22.66 0.26 -7.51
CA TYR A 300 -22.48 -0.03 -6.08
C TYR A 300 -21.92 1.13 -5.27
N PHE A 301 -20.98 1.89 -5.84
CA PHE A 301 -20.31 3.01 -5.19
C PHE A 301 -20.74 4.38 -5.73
N GLY A 302 -21.45 4.43 -6.87
CA GLY A 302 -21.85 5.69 -7.51
C GLY A 302 -20.72 6.40 -8.27
N THR A 303 -19.56 5.77 -8.41
CA THR A 303 -18.36 6.33 -9.06
C THR A 303 -17.98 5.52 -10.29
N ASP A 304 -17.27 6.11 -11.24
CA ASP A 304 -16.85 5.39 -12.45
C ASP A 304 -15.57 4.57 -12.18
N TYR A 305 -14.75 4.99 -11.22
CA TYR A 305 -13.48 4.33 -10.88
C TYR A 305 -13.37 4.01 -9.39
N LEU A 306 -12.66 2.93 -9.05
CA LEU A 306 -12.36 2.57 -7.66
C LEU A 306 -11.41 3.56 -6.97
N SER A 307 -10.53 4.21 -7.74
CA SER A 307 -9.63 5.26 -7.23
C SER A 307 -10.38 6.50 -6.73
N GLU A 308 -11.58 6.75 -7.25
CA GLU A 308 -12.48 7.82 -6.77
C GLU A 308 -13.16 7.45 -5.45
N VAL A 309 -13.38 6.15 -5.21
CA VAL A 309 -13.90 5.65 -3.93
C VAL A 309 -12.84 5.83 -2.84
N HIS A 310 -11.60 5.40 -3.13
CA HIS A 310 -10.49 5.59 -2.22
C HIS A 310 -9.14 5.48 -2.94
N SER A 311 -8.19 6.36 -2.61
CA SER A 311 -6.89 6.41 -3.29
C SER A 311 -6.08 5.11 -3.13
N SER A 312 -6.26 4.35 -2.04
CA SER A 312 -5.58 3.05 -1.85
C SER A 312 -6.08 1.94 -2.79
N LEU A 313 -7.20 2.15 -3.48
CA LEU A 313 -7.76 1.22 -4.48
C LEU A 313 -7.25 1.51 -5.90
N ASN A 314 -6.41 2.54 -6.08
CA ASN A 314 -5.70 2.74 -7.34
C ASN A 314 -4.68 1.62 -7.64
N ASN A 315 -4.33 0.81 -6.64
CA ASN A 315 -3.52 -0.38 -6.83
C ASN A 315 -4.38 -1.58 -7.22
N ASN A 316 -4.33 -1.98 -8.49
CA ASN A 316 -5.08 -3.14 -9.01
C ASN A 316 -4.72 -4.46 -8.30
N ASP A 317 -3.52 -4.57 -7.71
CA ASP A 317 -3.14 -5.77 -6.95
C ASP A 317 -4.00 -5.94 -5.69
N HIS A 318 -4.50 -4.86 -5.09
CA HIS A 318 -5.43 -4.94 -3.97
C HIS A 318 -6.77 -5.53 -4.39
N LEU A 319 -7.33 -5.05 -5.51
CA LEU A 319 -8.57 -5.60 -6.05
C LEU A 319 -8.39 -7.09 -6.38
N ARG A 320 -7.29 -7.43 -7.05
CA ARG A 320 -6.95 -8.82 -7.36
C ARG A 320 -6.85 -9.68 -6.10
N TYR A 321 -6.18 -9.20 -5.06
CA TYR A 321 -6.10 -9.90 -3.80
C TYR A 321 -7.49 -10.18 -3.19
N TYR A 322 -8.40 -9.22 -3.20
CA TYR A 322 -9.76 -9.40 -2.67
C TYR A 322 -10.58 -10.38 -3.51
N VAL A 323 -10.51 -10.28 -4.84
CA VAL A 323 -11.15 -11.23 -5.76
C VAL A 323 -10.61 -12.64 -5.53
N ASP A 324 -9.29 -12.82 -5.53
CA ASP A 324 -8.64 -14.12 -5.32
C ASP A 324 -8.99 -14.72 -3.96
N LYS A 325 -9.11 -13.89 -2.93
CA LYS A 325 -9.52 -14.32 -1.59
C LYS A 325 -10.95 -14.85 -1.59
N ILE A 326 -11.89 -14.10 -2.15
CA ILE A 326 -13.30 -14.49 -2.22
C ILE A 326 -13.49 -15.71 -3.13
N GLN A 327 -12.77 -15.79 -4.25
CA GLN A 327 -12.80 -16.96 -5.13
C GLN A 327 -12.37 -18.24 -4.41
N LYS A 328 -11.39 -18.17 -3.51
CA LYS A 328 -10.99 -19.32 -2.68
C LYS A 328 -12.03 -19.70 -1.63
N GLU A 329 -12.82 -18.75 -1.15
CA GLU A 329 -13.91 -19.00 -0.21
C GLU A 329 -15.11 -19.66 -0.93
N ILE A 330 -15.45 -19.19 -2.13
CA ILE A 330 -16.55 -19.72 -2.95
C ILE A 330 -16.19 -21.07 -3.59
N HIS A 331 -14.94 -21.24 -4.02
CA HIS A 331 -14.43 -22.47 -4.62
C HIS A 331 -13.27 -23.06 -3.80
N PRO A 332 -13.56 -23.75 -2.67
CA PRO A 332 -12.52 -24.30 -1.78
C PRO A 332 -11.58 -25.30 -2.47
N GLN A 333 -12.08 -26.04 -3.46
CA GLN A 333 -11.30 -27.01 -4.25
C GLN A 333 -10.72 -26.39 -5.53
N GLY A 334 -10.80 -25.07 -5.66
CA GLY A 334 -10.42 -24.30 -6.84
C GLY A 334 -11.42 -24.47 -8.00
N GLN A 335 -11.08 -23.82 -9.13
CA GLN A 335 -11.86 -23.86 -10.36
C GLN A 335 -11.25 -24.79 -11.43
N GLY A 336 -10.16 -25.48 -11.11
CA GLY A 336 -9.53 -26.47 -11.99
C GLY A 336 -10.24 -27.82 -11.97
N LEU A 337 -9.59 -28.85 -12.53
CA LEU A 337 -10.13 -30.21 -12.62
C LEU A 337 -10.59 -30.77 -11.28
N LEU A 338 -9.85 -30.51 -10.19
CA LEU A 338 -10.23 -30.94 -8.84
C LEU A 338 -11.57 -30.33 -8.39
N GLY A 339 -11.79 -29.06 -8.70
CA GLY A 339 -13.06 -28.38 -8.45
C GLY A 339 -14.21 -29.00 -9.22
N VAL A 340 -14.00 -29.35 -10.50
CA VAL A 340 -14.98 -30.06 -11.33
C VAL A 340 -15.34 -31.42 -10.74
N VAL A 341 -14.34 -32.22 -10.35
CA VAL A 341 -14.55 -33.53 -9.70
C VAL A 341 -15.35 -33.39 -8.41
N TYR A 342 -15.00 -32.41 -7.58
CA TYR A 342 -15.70 -32.14 -6.34
C TYR A 342 -17.17 -31.77 -6.58
N ASN A 343 -17.42 -30.79 -7.44
CA ASN A 343 -18.78 -30.33 -7.77
C ASN A 343 -19.63 -31.44 -8.41
N TYR A 344 -19.05 -32.24 -9.29
CA TYR A 344 -19.71 -33.38 -9.93
C TYR A 344 -20.05 -34.47 -8.91
N SER A 345 -19.11 -34.87 -8.06
CA SER A 345 -19.33 -35.94 -7.07
C SER A 345 -20.39 -35.60 -6.02
N ARG A 346 -20.54 -34.32 -5.70
CA ARG A 346 -21.51 -33.79 -4.72
C ARG A 346 -22.78 -33.25 -5.37
N ASN A 347 -22.82 -33.16 -6.69
CA ASN A 347 -23.87 -32.51 -7.48
C ASN A 347 -24.27 -31.12 -6.96
N ILE A 348 -23.28 -30.27 -6.66
CA ILE A 348 -23.51 -28.91 -6.11
C ILE A 348 -24.24 -28.05 -7.15
N ASN A 349 -25.30 -27.33 -6.76
CA ASN A 349 -26.09 -26.48 -7.67
C ASN A 349 -26.57 -27.20 -8.93
N ASN A 350 -26.91 -28.50 -8.82
CA ASN A 350 -27.28 -29.35 -9.94
C ASN A 350 -26.20 -29.41 -11.04
N PHE A 351 -24.92 -29.44 -10.65
CA PHE A 351 -23.79 -29.48 -11.58
C PHE A 351 -23.92 -30.59 -12.65
N CYS A 352 -24.51 -31.73 -12.30
CA CYS A 352 -24.77 -32.84 -13.23
C CYS A 352 -25.86 -32.56 -14.27
N ASP A 353 -26.62 -31.47 -14.14
CA ASP A 353 -27.54 -31.02 -15.19
C ASP A 353 -26.80 -30.47 -16.39
N TYR A 354 -25.60 -29.93 -16.20
CA TYR A 354 -24.72 -29.47 -17.26
C TYR A 354 -23.59 -30.46 -17.56
N VAL A 355 -22.87 -30.96 -16.55
CA VAL A 355 -21.81 -31.95 -16.78
C VAL A 355 -22.43 -33.34 -16.83
N LYS A 356 -22.57 -33.91 -18.04
CA LYS A 356 -23.21 -35.22 -18.26
C LYS A 356 -22.26 -36.39 -18.13
N ARG A 357 -20.98 -36.18 -18.40
CA ARG A 357 -19.97 -37.24 -18.26
C ARG A 357 -18.67 -36.64 -17.75
N LEU A 358 -18.04 -37.33 -16.81
CA LEU A 358 -16.71 -37.07 -16.30
C LEU A 358 -16.00 -38.42 -16.21
N GLU A 359 -15.01 -38.66 -17.06
CA GLU A 359 -14.35 -39.95 -17.16
C GLU A 359 -12.83 -39.81 -17.18
N PHE A 360 -12.17 -40.67 -16.40
CA PHE A 360 -10.72 -40.76 -16.31
C PHE A 360 -10.25 -42.04 -16.99
N PHE A 361 -9.36 -41.90 -17.96
CA PHE A 361 -8.79 -43.02 -18.70
C PHE A 361 -7.48 -43.50 -18.05
N LYS A 362 -7.13 -44.76 -18.32
CA LYS A 362 -5.96 -45.42 -17.72
C LYS A 362 -4.62 -44.79 -18.12
N ASP A 363 -4.61 -44.10 -19.25
CA ASP A 363 -3.46 -43.35 -19.79
C ASP A 363 -3.31 -41.95 -19.18
N GLY A 364 -4.17 -41.59 -18.22
CA GLY A 364 -4.15 -40.30 -17.53
C GLY A 364 -4.97 -39.21 -18.23
N ASN A 365 -5.61 -39.51 -19.37
CA ASN A 365 -6.49 -38.56 -20.04
C ASN A 365 -7.82 -38.40 -19.29
N VAL A 366 -8.41 -37.22 -19.40
CA VAL A 366 -9.74 -36.91 -18.85
C VAL A 366 -10.68 -36.46 -19.97
N LEU A 367 -11.92 -36.95 -19.96
CA LEU A 367 -12.99 -36.47 -20.83
C LEU A 367 -14.14 -35.95 -19.97
N ILE A 368 -14.50 -34.70 -20.23
CA ILE A 368 -15.63 -34.02 -19.62
C ILE A 368 -16.61 -33.67 -20.73
N ILE A 369 -17.85 -34.14 -20.63
CA ILE A 369 -18.92 -33.81 -21.57
C ILE A 369 -19.90 -32.87 -20.88
N CYS A 370 -19.96 -31.64 -21.37
CA CYS A 370 -20.82 -30.59 -20.87
C CYS A 370 -21.97 -30.35 -21.86
N THR A 371 -23.21 -30.50 -21.42
CA THR A 371 -24.39 -30.23 -22.25
C THR A 371 -25.66 -30.11 -21.41
N THR A 372 -26.57 -29.21 -21.80
CA THR A 372 -27.87 -29.09 -21.15
C THR A 372 -28.87 -30.15 -21.66
N PRO A 373 -29.91 -30.49 -20.89
CA PRO A 373 -30.96 -31.42 -21.33
C PRO A 373 -31.66 -30.98 -22.63
N GLU A 374 -31.83 -29.68 -22.84
CA GLU A 374 -32.42 -29.11 -24.05
C GLU A 374 -31.51 -29.36 -25.25
N GLN A 375 -30.20 -29.13 -25.09
CA GLN A 375 -29.21 -29.39 -26.14
C GLN A 375 -29.16 -30.86 -26.53
N LEU A 376 -29.23 -31.78 -25.57
CA LEU A 376 -29.32 -33.22 -25.85
C LEU A 376 -30.60 -33.60 -26.59
N SER A 377 -31.71 -32.94 -26.28
CA SER A 377 -33.00 -33.20 -26.95
C SER A 377 -32.96 -32.79 -28.41
N GLU A 378 -32.32 -31.66 -28.71
CA GLU A 378 -32.07 -31.22 -30.08
C GLU A 378 -31.01 -32.08 -30.79
N TRP A 379 -30.00 -32.55 -30.06
CA TRP A 379 -28.98 -33.46 -30.62
C TRP A 379 -29.59 -34.73 -31.22
N LYS A 380 -30.63 -35.30 -30.60
CA LYS A 380 -31.34 -36.48 -31.12
C LYS A 380 -31.96 -36.26 -32.50
N LYS A 381 -32.25 -35.01 -32.88
CA LYS A 381 -32.86 -34.63 -34.17
C LYS A 381 -31.80 -34.28 -35.22
N CYS A 382 -30.53 -34.14 -34.81
CA CYS A 382 -29.43 -33.71 -35.64
C CYS A 382 -29.08 -34.74 -36.73
N LYS A 383 -29.08 -34.32 -38.00
CA LYS A 383 -28.61 -35.14 -39.14
C LYS A 383 -27.15 -34.90 -39.50
N HIS A 384 -26.66 -33.68 -39.27
CA HIS A 384 -25.32 -33.25 -39.62
C HIS A 384 -24.77 -32.32 -38.53
N PHE A 385 -23.53 -32.54 -38.12
CA PHE A 385 -22.85 -31.72 -37.12
C PHE A 385 -21.44 -31.37 -37.58
N GLN A 386 -20.89 -30.34 -36.96
CA GLN A 386 -19.52 -29.89 -37.16
C GLN A 386 -18.80 -29.91 -35.81
N ILE A 387 -17.57 -30.42 -35.79
CA ILE A 387 -16.69 -30.33 -34.63
C ILE A 387 -15.66 -29.24 -34.90
N ASP A 388 -15.56 -28.28 -33.99
CA ASP A 388 -14.51 -27.28 -33.96
C ASP A 388 -13.37 -27.78 -33.04
N LEU A 389 -12.24 -28.11 -33.68
CA LEU A 389 -11.01 -28.59 -33.03
C LEU A 389 -9.93 -27.50 -32.98
N SER A 390 -10.32 -26.22 -33.00
CA SER A 390 -9.35 -25.14 -32.95
C SER A 390 -8.59 -25.08 -31.62
N PHE A 391 -9.16 -25.61 -30.53
CA PHE A 391 -8.58 -25.64 -29.18
C PHE A 391 -8.11 -24.27 -28.66
N LYS A 392 -8.69 -23.17 -29.16
CA LYS A 392 -8.22 -21.80 -28.85
C LYS A 392 -8.87 -21.18 -27.61
N ARG A 393 -9.88 -21.83 -27.04
CA ARG A 393 -10.72 -21.25 -25.98
C ARG A 393 -10.13 -21.40 -24.58
N VAL A 394 -9.46 -22.51 -24.32
CA VAL A 394 -8.82 -22.78 -23.03
C VAL A 394 -7.32 -22.77 -23.24
N ALA A 395 -6.62 -21.92 -22.51
CA ALA A 395 -5.17 -21.97 -22.40
C ALA A 395 -4.81 -22.85 -21.20
N GLY A 396 -4.16 -24.00 -21.41
CA GLY A 396 -3.73 -24.88 -20.32
C GLY A 396 -3.58 -26.34 -20.71
N GLU A 397 -3.68 -27.22 -19.72
CA GLU A 397 -3.50 -28.68 -19.85
C GLU A 397 -4.73 -29.40 -20.42
N ILE A 398 -5.86 -28.68 -20.60
CA ILE A 398 -7.12 -29.22 -21.12
C ILE A 398 -7.43 -28.55 -22.46
N ASN A 399 -7.82 -29.37 -23.43
CA ASN A 399 -8.30 -28.93 -24.72
C ASN A 399 -9.83 -28.92 -24.74
N GLU A 400 -10.43 -27.77 -25.08
CA GLU A 400 -11.87 -27.65 -25.35
C GLU A 400 -12.12 -27.82 -26.86
N PHE A 401 -12.93 -28.82 -27.23
CA PHE A 401 -13.53 -28.89 -28.55
C PHE A 401 -15.02 -28.64 -28.44
N LYS A 402 -15.60 -28.06 -29.49
CA LYS A 402 -17.01 -27.71 -29.52
C LYS A 402 -17.73 -28.44 -30.61
N VAL A 403 -18.87 -29.06 -30.29
CA VAL A 403 -19.75 -29.64 -31.31
C VAL A 403 -20.85 -28.64 -31.62
N ASN A 404 -21.10 -28.41 -32.91
CA ASN A 404 -22.10 -27.47 -33.41
C ASN A 404 -23.05 -28.18 -34.37
N HIS A 405 -24.31 -27.76 -34.36
CA HIS A 405 -25.31 -28.14 -35.35
C HIS A 405 -25.99 -26.89 -35.89
N TYR A 406 -26.33 -26.92 -37.18
CA TYR A 406 -27.05 -25.85 -37.84
C TYR A 406 -28.55 -26.16 -37.86
N ASN A 407 -29.35 -25.34 -37.18
CA ASN A 407 -30.80 -25.48 -37.19
C ASN A 407 -31.39 -24.62 -38.32
N THR A 408 -32.01 -25.30 -39.29
CA THR A 408 -32.63 -24.67 -40.47
C THR A 408 -33.89 -23.86 -40.15
N GLU A 409 -34.58 -24.13 -39.04
CA GLU A 409 -35.81 -23.41 -38.66
C GLU A 409 -35.52 -22.03 -38.05
N HIS A 410 -34.36 -21.89 -37.39
CA HIS A 410 -33.99 -20.65 -36.70
C HIS A 410 -32.86 -19.87 -37.37
N ASN A 411 -32.30 -20.36 -38.50
CA ASN A 411 -31.16 -19.74 -39.19
C ASN A 411 -29.96 -19.43 -38.26
N LEU A 412 -29.79 -20.23 -37.20
CA LEU A 412 -28.82 -20.01 -36.13
C LEU A 412 -28.00 -21.29 -35.89
N LYS A 413 -26.76 -21.12 -35.40
CA LYS A 413 -25.98 -22.21 -34.80
C LYS A 413 -26.54 -22.44 -33.40
N THR A 414 -27.29 -23.51 -33.22
CA THR A 414 -28.17 -23.65 -32.04
C THR A 414 -27.57 -24.49 -30.92
N LEU A 415 -26.46 -25.19 -31.14
CA LEU A 415 -25.88 -26.08 -30.14
C LEU A 415 -24.40 -25.80 -29.91
N ASN A 416 -24.05 -25.57 -28.66
CA ASN A 416 -22.68 -25.41 -28.17
C ASN A 416 -22.46 -26.52 -27.12
N PHE A 417 -21.87 -27.64 -27.55
CA PHE A 417 -21.39 -28.69 -26.65
C PHE A 417 -19.97 -28.38 -26.22
#